data_AF-A0A849R480-F1
#
_entry.id   AF-A0A849R480-F1
#
_cell.length_a   1.000
_cell.length_b   1.000
_cell.length_c   1.000
_cell.angle_alpha   90.00
_cell.angle_beta   90.00
_cell.angle_gamma   90.00
#
_symmetry.space_group_name_H-M   'P 1'
#
loop_
_entity.id
_entity.type
_entity.pdbx_description
1 polymer ?
#
loop_
_entity_poly.entity_id
_entity_poly.type
_entity_poly.pdbx_seq_one_letter_code
_entity_poly.pdbx_strand_id
1 'polypeptide(L)'
;MRAVARTIGKIISILLLAIGIIIALGAFLVFLGGGNVTKTLIVAFVALFVISIAVALDKYLTRNGNSEEKSIDNWEEIFHLIEKAGGIKLPGFKGLTSQERKKVRINWLAFIFGPIYYLSKGMWKKTITYGLLMSLFILLIKYIALHYFGKNDIRLSGVAFGAIWGVLANIDYYKIKVLGEDKWI
;
A
#
# COMPACT_ATOMS: atom_id res chain seq x y z
N MET A 1 16.53 17.64 -15.97
CA MET A 1 15.50 18.22 -15.07
C MET A 1 14.23 18.74 -15.77
N ARG A 2 14.29 19.57 -16.83
CA ARG A 2 13.08 20.11 -17.50
C ARG A 2 12.21 19.10 -18.26
N ALA A 3 12.75 17.94 -18.65
CA ALA A 3 11.98 16.88 -19.31
C ALA A 3 11.13 16.09 -18.31
N VAL A 4 11.71 15.72 -17.17
CA VAL A 4 11.03 14.98 -16.08
C VAL A 4 9.89 15.79 -15.48
N ALA A 5 10.11 17.08 -15.21
CA ALA A 5 9.06 17.97 -14.70
C ALA A 5 7.87 18.11 -15.66
N ARG A 6 8.11 18.14 -16.98
CA ARG A 6 7.05 18.17 -17.99
C ARG A 6 6.27 16.86 -18.06
N THR A 7 6.94 15.72 -17.88
CA THR A 7 6.29 14.40 -17.88
C THR A 7 5.47 14.16 -16.62
N ILE A 8 5.99 14.55 -15.44
CA ILE A 8 5.24 14.50 -14.18
C ILE A 8 4.00 15.40 -14.25
N GLY A 9 4.14 16.61 -14.82
CA GLY A 9 3.00 17.50 -15.05
C GLY A 9 1.91 16.87 -15.93
N LYS A 10 2.29 16.15 -16.99
CA LYS A 10 1.33 15.43 -17.86
C LYS A 10 0.63 14.29 -17.12
N ILE A 11 1.34 13.51 -16.31
CA ILE A 11 0.76 12.41 -15.53
C ILE A 11 -0.22 12.95 -14.49
N ILE A 12 0.16 14.01 -13.76
CA ILE A 12 -0.73 14.66 -12.78
C ILE A 12 -1.96 15.23 -13.48
N SER A 13 -1.80 15.86 -14.64
CA SER A 13 -2.92 16.41 -15.40
C SER A 13 -3.89 15.33 -15.89
N ILE A 14 -3.39 14.17 -16.34
CA ILE A 14 -4.23 13.02 -16.73
C ILE A 14 -4.96 12.43 -15.53
N LEU A 15 -4.29 12.28 -14.38
CA LEU A 15 -4.90 11.78 -13.15
C LEU A 15 -5.98 12.72 -12.64
N LEU A 16 -5.75 14.03 -12.66
CA LEU A 16 -6.75 15.02 -12.26
C LEU A 16 -7.96 15.03 -13.22
N LEU A 17 -7.73 14.91 -14.52
CA LEU A 17 -8.80 14.79 -15.51
C LEU A 17 -9.65 13.53 -15.27
N ALA A 18 -9.00 12.39 -15.02
CA ALA A 18 -9.68 11.13 -14.74
C ALA A 18 -10.51 11.19 -13.45
N ILE A 19 -9.97 11.79 -12.38
CA ILE A 19 -10.69 12.03 -11.13
C ILE A 19 -11.92 12.93 -11.37
N GLY A 20 -11.76 14.01 -12.14
CA GLY A 20 -12.86 14.90 -12.52
C GLY A 20 -13.98 14.18 -13.27
N ILE A 21 -13.63 13.31 -14.22
CA ILE A 21 -14.60 12.51 -14.99
C ILE A 21 -15.34 11.52 -14.09
N ILE A 22 -14.64 10.86 -13.15
CA ILE A 22 -15.24 9.92 -12.19
C ILE A 22 -16.22 10.63 -11.26
N ILE A 23 -15.84 11.81 -10.75
CA ILE A 23 -16.72 12.63 -9.89
C ILE A 23 -17.95 13.10 -10.68
N ALA A 24 -17.77 13.57 -11.93
CA ALA A 24 -18.86 14.01 -12.78
C ALA A 24 -19.82 12.87 -13.14
N LEU A 25 -19.30 11.68 -13.47
CA LEU A 25 -20.11 10.48 -13.71
C LEU A 25 -20.84 10.02 -12.46
N GLY A 26 -20.16 10.02 -11.30
CA GLY A 26 -20.79 9.71 -10.02
C GLY A 26 -21.94 10.66 -9.68
N ALA A 27 -21.73 11.96 -9.85
CA ALA A 27 -22.76 12.99 -9.64
C ALA A 27 -23.92 12.87 -10.63
N PHE A 28 -23.63 12.64 -11.92
CA PHE A 28 -24.65 12.45 -12.97
C PHE A 28 -25.51 11.19 -12.73
N LEU A 29 -24.92 10.11 -12.23
CA LEU A 29 -25.64 8.87 -11.94
C LEU A 29 -26.45 8.92 -10.63
N VAL A 30 -25.99 9.69 -9.64
CA VAL A 30 -26.79 10.03 -8.44
C VAL A 30 -27.99 10.90 -8.82
N PHE A 31 -27.81 11.85 -9.75
CA PHE A 31 -28.88 12.69 -10.30
C PHE A 31 -29.96 11.88 -11.05
N LEU A 32 -29.58 10.75 -11.68
CA LEU A 32 -30.51 9.85 -12.38
C LEU A 32 -31.28 8.87 -11.47
N GLY A 33 -31.16 8.97 -10.14
CA GLY A 33 -32.03 8.22 -9.20
C GLY A 33 -31.78 6.71 -9.16
N GLY A 34 -30.54 6.27 -9.36
CA GLY A 34 -30.20 4.85 -9.52
C GLY A 34 -30.46 3.95 -8.31
N GLY A 35 -31.33 2.95 -8.47
CA GLY A 35 -31.56 1.87 -7.51
C GLY A 35 -30.36 0.91 -7.35
N ASN A 36 -30.57 -0.20 -6.65
CA ASN A 36 -29.49 -1.13 -6.25
C ASN A 36 -28.64 -1.66 -7.43
N VAL A 37 -29.23 -1.79 -8.63
CA VAL A 37 -28.51 -2.23 -9.84
C VAL A 37 -27.46 -1.20 -10.28
N THR A 38 -27.79 0.10 -10.23
CA THR A 38 -26.88 1.19 -10.62
C THR A 38 -25.68 1.26 -9.67
N LYS A 39 -25.88 1.01 -8.37
CA LYS A 39 -24.80 0.97 -7.37
C LYS A 39 -23.84 -0.20 -7.61
N THR A 40 -24.36 -1.39 -7.95
CA THR A 40 -23.54 -2.57 -8.24
C THR A 40 -22.69 -2.38 -9.50
N LEU A 41 -23.26 -1.79 -10.56
CA LEU A 41 -22.52 -1.50 -11.79
C LEU A 41 -21.41 -0.46 -11.58
N ILE A 42 -21.65 0.54 -10.72
CA ILE A 42 -20.62 1.52 -10.33
C ILE A 42 -19.47 0.83 -9.60
N VAL A 43 -19.75 -0.03 -8.64
CA VAL A 43 -18.70 -0.76 -7.90
C VAL A 43 -17.90 -1.67 -8.83
N ALA A 44 -18.58 -2.38 -9.74
CA ALA A 44 -17.91 -3.24 -10.72
C ALA A 44 -17.01 -2.45 -11.69
N PHE A 45 -17.49 -1.30 -12.18
CA PHE A 45 -16.72 -0.45 -13.07
C PHE A 45 -15.50 0.17 -12.37
N VAL A 46 -15.68 0.67 -11.15
CA VAL A 46 -14.56 1.21 -10.34
C VAL A 46 -13.53 0.10 -10.05
N ALA A 47 -13.98 -1.11 -9.70
CA ALA A 47 -13.09 -2.24 -9.47
C ALA A 47 -12.28 -2.60 -10.73
N LEU A 48 -12.92 -2.71 -11.89
CA LEU A 48 -12.25 -3.01 -13.16
C LEU A 48 -11.29 -1.89 -13.59
N PHE A 49 -11.66 -0.63 -13.36
CA PHE A 49 -10.81 0.52 -13.66
C PHE A 49 -9.56 0.57 -12.75
N VAL A 50 -9.73 0.32 -11.45
CA VAL A 50 -8.61 0.22 -10.50
C VAL A 50 -7.66 -0.92 -10.89
N ILE A 51 -8.20 -2.07 -11.30
CA ILE A 51 -7.40 -3.20 -11.80
C ILE A 51 -6.62 -2.81 -13.06
N SER A 52 -7.26 -2.12 -14.02
CA SER A 52 -6.60 -1.65 -15.24
C SER A 52 -5.45 -0.68 -14.96
N ILE A 53 -5.65 0.26 -14.04
CA ILE A 53 -4.60 1.19 -13.60
C ILE A 53 -3.46 0.41 -12.93
N ALA A 54 -3.76 -0.53 -12.02
CA ALA A 54 -2.74 -1.32 -11.34
C ALA A 54 -1.86 -2.10 -12.32
N VAL A 55 -2.45 -2.72 -13.36
CA VAL A 55 -1.71 -3.43 -14.42
C VAL A 55 -0.87 -2.47 -15.28
N ALA A 56 -1.41 -1.30 -15.62
CA ALA A 56 -0.67 -0.30 -16.39
C ALA A 56 0.50 0.30 -15.58
N LEU A 57 0.31 0.49 -14.28
CA LEU A 57 1.32 0.99 -13.35
C LEU A 57 2.44 -0.03 -13.17
N ASP A 58 2.10 -1.31 -12.99
CA ASP A 58 3.07 -2.41 -12.90
C ASP A 58 3.96 -2.47 -14.14
N LYS A 59 3.37 -2.43 -15.34
CA LYS A 59 4.08 -2.44 -16.62
C LYS A 59 4.96 -1.19 -16.83
N TYR A 60 4.55 -0.04 -16.30
CA TYR A 60 5.32 1.19 -16.35
C TYR A 60 6.50 1.18 -15.36
N LEU A 61 6.25 0.72 -14.13
CA LEU A 61 7.25 0.62 -13.06
C LEU A 61 8.34 -0.39 -13.39
N THR A 62 7.98 -1.55 -13.98
CA THR A 62 8.97 -2.52 -14.50
C THR A 62 9.80 -1.96 -15.64
N ARG A 63 9.25 -1.09 -16.49
CA ARG A 63 9.97 -0.49 -17.63
C ARG A 63 10.94 0.62 -17.24
N ASN A 64 10.62 1.40 -16.20
CA ASN A 64 11.40 2.58 -15.80
C ASN A 64 12.21 2.41 -14.50
N GLY A 65 12.17 1.24 -13.85
CA GLY A 65 12.83 0.97 -12.57
C GLY A 65 14.38 1.02 -12.56
N ASN A 66 15.03 1.26 -13.70
CA ASN A 66 16.49 1.22 -13.83
C ASN A 66 17.19 2.59 -13.89
N SER A 67 16.47 3.71 -13.76
CA SER A 67 17.08 5.05 -13.76
C SER A 67 16.67 5.87 -12.52
N GLU A 68 17.52 5.79 -11.50
CA GLU A 68 17.67 6.70 -10.34
C GLU A 68 16.38 7.11 -9.58
N GLU A 69 15.91 6.22 -8.71
CA GLU A 69 14.92 6.53 -7.67
C GLU A 69 15.61 7.25 -6.50
N LYS A 70 15.62 8.59 -6.51
CA LYS A 70 15.85 9.37 -5.27
C LYS A 70 14.57 9.34 -4.43
N SER A 71 14.36 8.22 -3.74
CA SER A 71 13.18 7.89 -2.96
C SER A 71 13.02 8.80 -1.73
N ILE A 72 11.77 9.18 -1.41
CA ILE A 72 11.40 9.88 -0.15
C ILE A 72 11.82 9.06 1.08
N ASP A 73 11.86 7.74 0.93
CA ASP A 73 12.44 6.82 1.89
C ASP A 73 13.92 6.62 1.62
N ASN A 74 14.77 6.81 2.63
CA ASN A 74 16.20 6.55 2.52
C ASN A 74 16.49 5.05 2.60
N TRP A 75 16.08 4.30 1.58
CA TRP A 75 16.11 2.84 1.57
C TRP A 75 17.52 2.25 1.72
N GLU A 76 18.53 2.90 1.14
CA GLU A 76 19.92 2.49 1.29
C GLU A 76 20.35 2.47 2.76
N GLU A 77 20.00 3.52 3.52
CA GLU A 77 20.25 3.57 4.95
C GLU A 77 19.48 2.48 5.70
N ILE A 78 18.19 2.28 5.39
CA ILE A 78 17.38 1.25 6.04
C ILE A 78 17.98 -0.15 5.82
N PHE A 79 18.39 -0.45 4.58
CA PHE A 79 18.99 -1.74 4.23
C PHE A 79 20.34 -1.93 4.94
N HIS A 80 21.18 -0.89 4.97
CA HIS A 80 22.43 -0.93 5.73
C HIS A 80 22.19 -1.19 7.23
N LEU A 81 21.15 -0.59 7.82
CA LEU A 81 20.79 -0.84 9.22
C LEU A 81 20.25 -2.25 9.46
N ILE A 82 19.52 -2.84 8.51
CA ILE A 82 19.08 -4.24 8.56
C ILE A 82 20.29 -5.17 8.52
N GLU A 83 21.25 -4.92 7.62
CA GLU A 83 22.51 -5.67 7.55
C GLU A 83 23.33 -5.55 8.83
N LYS A 84 23.51 -4.33 9.32
CA LYS A 84 24.19 -4.04 10.59
C LYS A 84 23.54 -4.77 11.76
N ALA A 85 22.22 -4.99 11.72
CA ALA A 85 21.49 -5.73 12.72
C ALA A 85 21.49 -7.26 12.50
N GLY A 86 22.18 -7.78 11.48
CA GLY A 86 22.28 -9.22 11.19
C GLY A 86 21.19 -9.76 10.25
N GLY A 87 20.70 -8.93 9.33
CA GLY A 87 19.74 -9.31 8.29
C GLY A 87 18.31 -9.42 8.78
N ILE A 88 17.47 -10.17 8.05
CA ILE A 88 16.01 -10.24 8.27
C ILE A 88 15.57 -10.66 9.68
N LYS A 89 16.41 -11.40 10.41
CA LYS A 89 16.13 -11.86 11.78
C LYS A 89 16.50 -10.81 12.84
N LEU A 90 17.25 -9.78 12.44
CA LEU A 90 17.72 -8.68 13.27
C LEU A 90 18.31 -9.11 14.64
N PRO A 91 19.17 -10.15 14.74
CA PRO A 91 19.73 -10.58 16.03
C PRO A 91 20.53 -9.48 16.75
N GLY A 92 21.16 -8.58 16.00
CA GLY A 92 21.89 -7.41 16.47
C GLY A 92 21.04 -6.16 16.68
N PHE A 93 19.71 -6.25 16.62
CA PHE A 93 18.82 -5.07 16.69
C PHE A 93 19.05 -4.19 17.94
N LYS A 94 19.39 -4.80 19.08
CA LYS A 94 19.66 -4.08 20.33
C LYS A 94 20.97 -3.29 20.30
N GLY A 95 21.90 -3.61 19.40
CA GLY A 95 23.15 -2.87 19.18
C GLY A 95 22.97 -1.59 18.36
N LEU A 96 21.80 -1.37 17.78
CA LEU A 96 21.47 -0.13 17.09
C LEU A 96 21.11 0.98 18.10
N THR A 97 21.45 2.22 17.76
CA THR A 97 21.00 3.40 18.50
C THR A 97 19.47 3.50 18.49
N SER A 98 18.89 4.23 19.42
CA SER A 98 17.42 4.40 19.48
C SER A 98 16.83 5.02 18.22
N GLN A 99 17.57 5.89 17.53
CA GLN A 99 17.13 6.49 16.27
C GLN A 99 17.17 5.49 15.11
N GLU A 100 18.26 4.73 14.96
CA GLU A 100 18.38 3.66 13.97
C GLU A 100 17.30 2.59 14.16
N ARG A 101 17.06 2.18 15.42
CA ARG A 101 15.98 1.24 15.75
C ARG A 101 14.62 1.75 15.30
N LYS A 102 14.33 3.05 15.44
CA LYS A 102 13.05 3.62 15.00
C LYS A 102 12.89 3.52 13.48
N LYS A 103 13.95 3.78 12.71
CA LYS A 103 13.94 3.68 11.24
C LYS A 103 13.70 2.24 10.77
N VAL A 104 14.35 1.26 11.40
CA VAL A 104 14.21 -0.16 11.04
C VAL A 104 12.85 -0.72 11.49
N ARG A 105 12.37 -0.34 12.68
CA ARG A 105 11.17 -0.93 13.30
C ARG A 105 9.87 -0.59 12.59
N ILE A 106 9.73 0.63 12.07
CA ILE A 106 8.48 1.05 11.47
C ILE A 106 8.72 1.97 10.28
N ASN A 107 8.06 1.66 9.19
CA ASN A 107 7.92 2.53 8.03
C ASN A 107 6.63 3.34 8.16
N TRP A 108 6.75 4.65 8.33
CA TRP A 108 5.59 5.52 8.55
C TRP A 108 4.74 5.69 7.29
N LEU A 109 5.34 5.65 6.10
CA LEU A 109 4.57 5.72 4.86
C LEU A 109 3.74 4.44 4.69
N ALA A 110 4.33 3.27 4.91
CA ALA A 110 3.58 2.02 4.91
C ALA A 110 2.53 1.98 6.02
N PHE A 111 2.79 2.57 7.19
CA PHE A 111 1.81 2.66 8.26
C PHE A 111 0.55 3.45 7.85
N ILE A 112 0.74 4.60 7.17
CA ILE A 112 -0.35 5.50 6.79
C ILE A 112 -1.06 5.01 5.52
N PHE A 113 -0.29 4.61 4.51
CA PHE A 113 -0.80 4.28 3.18
C PHE A 113 -1.05 2.78 2.97
N GLY A 114 -0.54 1.93 3.87
CA GLY A 114 -0.80 0.49 3.93
C GLY A 114 -0.58 -0.22 2.60
N PRO A 115 -1.61 -0.89 2.04
CA PRO A 115 -1.49 -1.67 0.81
C PRO A 115 -1.11 -0.82 -0.40
N ILE A 116 -1.50 0.46 -0.46
CA ILE A 116 -1.15 1.34 -1.59
C ILE A 116 0.36 1.56 -1.64
N TYR A 117 1.00 1.68 -0.47
CA TYR A 117 2.45 1.78 -0.37
C TYR A 117 3.14 0.49 -0.83
N TYR A 118 2.61 -0.67 -0.45
CA TYR A 118 3.18 -1.94 -0.87
C TYR A 118 3.12 -2.14 -2.39
N LEU A 119 1.99 -1.78 -3.00
CA LEU A 119 1.83 -1.84 -4.45
C LEU A 119 2.82 -0.91 -5.18
N SER A 120 3.04 0.31 -4.68
CA SER A 120 3.98 1.24 -5.31
C SER A 120 5.43 0.76 -5.25
N LYS A 121 5.78 -0.05 -4.25
CA LYS A 121 7.10 -0.69 -4.09
C LYS A 121 7.21 -2.06 -4.79
N GLY A 122 6.19 -2.48 -5.53
CA GLY A 122 6.18 -3.75 -6.26
C GLY A 122 5.91 -4.98 -5.40
N MET A 123 5.47 -4.80 -4.15
CA MET A 123 5.20 -5.89 -3.19
C MET A 123 3.76 -6.43 -3.34
N TRP A 124 3.33 -6.70 -4.57
CA TRP A 124 1.92 -7.00 -4.88
C TRP A 124 1.45 -8.36 -4.32
N LYS A 125 2.30 -9.39 -4.29
CA LYS A 125 1.97 -10.69 -3.67
C LYS A 125 1.67 -10.55 -2.18
N LYS A 126 2.54 -9.84 -1.45
CA LYS A 126 2.34 -9.50 -0.03
C LYS A 126 1.08 -8.68 0.17
N THR A 127 0.80 -7.74 -0.74
CA THR A 127 -0.42 -6.92 -0.68
C THR A 127 -1.67 -7.80 -0.69
N ILE A 128 -1.73 -8.79 -1.58
CA ILE A 128 -2.87 -9.71 -1.68
C ILE A 128 -2.95 -10.58 -0.42
N THR A 129 -1.84 -11.21 -0.02
CA THR A 129 -1.84 -12.13 1.13
C THR A 129 -2.18 -11.43 2.44
N TYR A 130 -1.53 -10.30 2.75
CA TYR A 130 -1.82 -9.54 3.96
C TYR A 130 -3.20 -8.90 3.90
N GLY A 131 -3.59 -8.36 2.75
CA GLY A 131 -4.93 -7.80 2.55
C GLY A 131 -6.02 -8.82 2.84
N LEU A 132 -5.89 -10.06 2.33
CA LEU A 132 -6.84 -11.13 2.58
C LEU A 132 -6.85 -11.58 4.05
N LEU A 133 -5.68 -11.88 4.61
CA LEU A 133 -5.57 -12.32 6.01
C LEU A 133 -6.12 -11.28 6.98
N MET A 134 -5.81 -10.00 6.77
CA MET A 134 -6.27 -8.92 7.63
C MET A 134 -7.77 -8.68 7.48
N SER A 135 -8.31 -8.78 6.26
CA SER A 135 -9.77 -8.67 6.03
C SER A 135 -10.52 -9.80 6.75
N LEU A 136 -10.04 -11.04 6.64
CA LEU A 136 -10.61 -12.19 7.35
C LEU A 136 -10.52 -12.00 8.87
N PHE A 137 -9.39 -11.52 9.38
CA PHE A 137 -9.19 -11.27 10.80
C PHE A 137 -10.14 -10.18 11.34
N ILE A 138 -10.32 -9.07 10.61
CA ILE A 138 -11.25 -8.00 11.00
C ILE A 138 -12.70 -8.52 10.98
N LEU A 139 -13.09 -9.29 9.96
CA LEU A 139 -14.42 -9.89 9.89
C LEU A 139 -14.67 -10.84 11.06
N LEU A 140 -13.68 -11.66 11.43
CA LEU A 140 -13.77 -12.56 12.57
C LEU A 140 -13.93 -11.80 13.90
N ILE A 141 -13.10 -10.78 14.14
CA ILE A 141 -13.22 -9.94 15.34
C ILE A 141 -14.59 -9.28 15.40
N LYS A 142 -15.06 -8.72 14.28
CA LYS A 142 -16.37 -8.07 14.21
C LYS A 142 -17.50 -9.05 14.49
N TYR A 143 -17.43 -10.26 13.96
CA TYR A 143 -18.39 -11.33 14.23
C TYR A 143 -18.45 -11.66 15.72
N ILE A 144 -17.28 -11.88 16.35
CA ILE A 144 -17.19 -12.19 17.80
C ILE A 144 -17.71 -11.03 18.64
N ALA A 145 -17.28 -9.80 18.35
CA ALA A 145 -17.68 -8.60 19.08
C ALA A 145 -19.20 -8.38 19.02
N LEU A 146 -19.80 -8.56 17.84
CA LEU A 146 -21.23 -8.39 17.66
C LEU A 146 -22.02 -9.50 18.36
N HIS A 147 -21.62 -10.76 18.17
CA HIS A 147 -22.39 -11.90 18.62
C HIS A 147 -22.31 -12.15 20.13
N TYR A 148 -21.12 -11.97 20.72
CA TYR A 148 -20.91 -12.27 22.15
C TYR A 148 -20.97 -11.04 23.06
N PHE A 149 -20.72 -9.85 22.51
CA PHE A 149 -20.63 -8.62 23.32
C PHE A 149 -21.63 -7.55 22.91
N GLY A 150 -22.42 -7.75 21.84
CA GLY A 150 -23.35 -6.75 21.31
C GLY A 150 -22.67 -5.46 20.85
N LYS A 151 -21.35 -5.48 20.63
CA LYS A 151 -20.54 -4.32 20.28
C LYS A 151 -20.13 -4.40 18.82
N ASN A 152 -20.32 -3.29 18.09
CA ASN A 152 -19.86 -3.14 16.71
C ASN A 152 -18.73 -2.09 16.60
N ASP A 153 -18.06 -1.77 17.71
CA ASP A 153 -17.00 -0.76 17.70
C ASP A 153 -15.67 -1.36 17.22
N ILE A 154 -15.25 -0.96 16.03
CA ILE A 154 -13.98 -1.35 15.40
C ILE A 154 -13.03 -0.16 15.24
N ARG A 155 -13.20 0.92 16.02
CA ARG A 155 -12.39 2.15 15.88
C ARG A 155 -10.87 1.91 15.97
N LEU A 156 -10.43 0.90 16.72
CA LEU A 156 -9.01 0.54 16.84
C LEU A 156 -8.48 -0.30 15.65
N SER A 157 -9.36 -0.80 14.78
CA SER A 157 -8.97 -1.67 13.65
C SER A 157 -8.11 -0.94 12.63
N GLY A 158 -8.33 0.36 12.39
CA GLY A 158 -7.53 1.14 11.44
C GLY A 158 -6.07 1.32 11.88
N VAL A 159 -5.83 1.56 13.18
CA VAL A 159 -4.46 1.70 13.73
C VAL A 159 -3.73 0.37 13.72
N ALA A 160 -4.41 -0.71 14.15
CA ALA A 160 -3.85 -2.06 14.07
C ALA A 160 -3.58 -2.48 12.62
N PHE A 161 -4.44 -2.06 11.70
CA PHE A 161 -4.28 -2.30 10.27
C PHE A 161 -3.01 -1.62 9.74
N GLY A 162 -2.86 -0.31 9.95
CA GLY A 162 -1.66 0.42 9.57
C GLY A 162 -0.38 -0.15 10.21
N ALA A 163 -0.44 -0.56 11.48
CA ALA A 163 0.71 -1.07 12.23
C ALA A 163 1.38 -2.28 11.55
N ILE A 164 0.58 -3.22 11.02
CA ILE A 164 1.11 -4.42 10.37
C ILE A 164 1.88 -4.06 9.10
N TRP A 165 1.30 -3.22 8.24
CA TRP A 165 2.00 -2.74 7.03
C TRP A 165 3.26 -1.95 7.39
N GLY A 166 3.18 -1.08 8.38
CA GLY A 166 4.30 -0.26 8.84
C GLY A 166 5.49 -1.08 9.35
N VAL A 167 5.23 -2.10 10.18
CA VAL A 167 6.29 -2.90 10.81
C VAL A 167 6.94 -3.88 9.83
N LEU A 168 6.18 -4.42 8.89
CA LEU A 168 6.69 -5.43 7.96
C LEU A 168 7.38 -4.83 6.73
N ALA A 169 7.01 -3.60 6.32
CA ALA A 169 7.44 -3.00 5.04
C ALA A 169 8.96 -3.02 4.82
N ASN A 170 9.72 -2.66 5.85
CA ASN A 170 11.17 -2.57 5.72
C ASN A 170 11.81 -3.92 5.42
N ILE A 171 11.34 -4.98 6.08
CA ILE A 171 11.85 -6.34 5.89
C ILE A 171 11.36 -6.94 4.57
N ASP A 172 10.09 -6.73 4.23
CA ASP A 172 9.53 -7.23 2.96
C ASP A 172 10.21 -6.59 1.75
N TYR A 173 10.44 -5.28 1.79
CA TYR A 173 11.10 -4.60 0.70
C TYR A 173 12.58 -4.97 0.60
N TYR A 174 13.25 -5.16 1.74
CA TYR A 174 14.61 -5.69 1.79
C TYR A 174 14.70 -7.09 1.16
N LYS A 175 13.75 -8.00 1.43
CA LYS A 175 13.71 -9.34 0.81
C LYS A 175 13.66 -9.26 -0.72
N ILE A 176 12.82 -8.40 -1.28
CA ILE A 176 12.69 -8.26 -2.73
C ILE A 176 13.92 -7.57 -3.35
N LYS A 177 14.42 -6.51 -2.73
CA LYS A 177 15.49 -5.68 -3.32
C LYS A 177 16.90 -6.19 -3.10
N VAL A 178 17.17 -6.78 -1.94
CA VAL A 178 18.52 -7.26 -1.57
C VAL A 178 18.64 -8.75 -1.77
N LEU A 179 17.62 -9.53 -1.39
CA LEU A 179 17.66 -10.99 -1.47
C LEU A 179 17.05 -11.56 -2.76
N GLY A 180 16.37 -10.75 -3.56
CA GLY A 180 15.65 -11.21 -4.75
C GLY A 180 14.46 -12.12 -4.45
N GLU A 181 13.96 -12.12 -3.21
CA GLU A 181 12.91 -13.03 -2.75
C GLU A 181 11.52 -12.38 -2.84
N ASP A 182 10.80 -12.62 -3.94
CA ASP A 182 9.41 -12.21 -4.11
C ASP A 182 8.42 -13.38 -3.83
N LYS A 183 8.29 -13.69 -2.53
CA LYS A 183 7.44 -14.78 -2.01
C LYS A 183 6.09 -14.26 -1.50
N TRP A 184 5.07 -15.12 -1.53
CA TRP A 184 3.73 -14.83 -1.00
C TRP A 184 3.70 -14.61 0.52
N ILE A 185 4.62 -15.24 1.28
CA ILE A 185 4.76 -15.15 2.75
C ILE A 185 6.23 -14.95 3.14
#